data_AF-A0A183HL24-F1
#
_entry.id   AF-A0A183HL24-F1
#
_cell.length_a   1.000
_cell.length_b   1.000
_cell.length_c   1.000
_cell.angle_alpha   90.00
_cell.angle_beta   90.00
_cell.angle_gamma   90.00
#
_symmetry.space_group_name_H-M   'P 1'
#
loop_
_entity.id
_entity.type
_entity.pdbx_description
1 polymer ?
#
loop_
_entity_poly.entity_id
_entity_poly.type
_entity_poly.pdbx_seq_one_letter_code
_entity_poly.pdbx_strand_id
1 'polypeptide(L)'
;MSAVCAFRMETIKRIFDYGHFKIQKTAQSLWMPYRPHENMPIPRPGSCVTDSSKLSENIVSFIARNPLMHEAVPAVRSRPILVQGPERAPFTQIAVSPKT
;
A
#
# COMPACT_ATOMS: atom_id res chain seq x y z
N MET A 1 -12.52 -12.12 -17.46
CA MET A 1 -13.27 -11.53 -16.33
C MET A 1 -12.61 -10.23 -15.95
N SER A 2 -13.38 -9.17 -15.71
CA SER A 2 -12.87 -7.85 -15.35
C SER A 2 -13.74 -7.22 -14.27
N ALA A 3 -13.16 -6.32 -13.48
CA ALA A 3 -13.87 -5.60 -12.43
C ALA A 3 -13.36 -4.16 -12.35
N VAL A 4 -14.23 -3.24 -11.96
CA VAL A 4 -13.88 -1.84 -11.66
C VAL A 4 -14.08 -1.61 -10.17
N CYS A 5 -13.02 -1.21 -9.48
CA CYS A 5 -13.05 -0.81 -8.06
C CYS A 5 -12.65 0.66 -7.94
N ALA A 6 -13.12 1.34 -6.89
CA ALA A 6 -12.66 2.67 -6.54
C ALA A 6 -12.00 2.64 -5.17
N PHE A 7 -10.97 3.47 -4.97
CA PHE A 7 -10.20 3.57 -3.74
C PHE A 7 -10.12 5.05 -3.33
N ARG A 8 -10.17 5.34 -2.01
CA ARG A 8 -10.02 6.72 -1.52
C ARG A 8 -8.55 7.04 -1.32
N MET A 9 -8.10 8.17 -1.86
CA MET A 9 -6.73 8.67 -1.64
C MET A 9 -6.40 8.84 -0.16
N GLU A 10 -7.36 9.29 0.64
CA GLU A 10 -7.21 9.40 2.10
C GLU A 10 -6.89 8.04 2.75
N THR A 11 -7.57 6.97 2.32
CA THR A 11 -7.32 5.62 2.84
C THR A 11 -5.98 5.07 2.38
N ILE A 12 -5.60 5.33 1.12
CA ILE A 12 -4.26 4.99 0.62
C ILE A 12 -3.20 5.66 1.49
N LYS A 13 -3.29 6.98 1.67
CA LYS A 13 -2.36 7.74 2.50
C LYS A 13 -2.31 7.22 3.94
N ARG A 14 -3.47 6.95 4.55
CA ARG A 14 -3.55 6.41 5.92
C ARG A 14 -2.81 5.09 6.08
N ILE A 15 -2.91 4.19 5.09
CA ILE A 15 -2.18 2.91 5.10
C ILE A 15 -0.67 3.15 5.09
N PHE A 16 -0.17 4.04 4.22
CA PHE A 16 1.27 4.33 4.18
C PHE A 16 1.78 5.07 5.42
N ASP A 17 1.01 6.02 5.95
CA ASP A 17 1.38 6.83 7.12
C ASP A 17 1.35 6.04 8.43
N TYR A 18 0.40 5.10 8.59
CA TYR A 18 0.11 4.48 9.89
C TYR A 18 0.03 2.95 9.88
N GLY A 19 -0.01 2.31 8.70
CA GLY A 19 -0.04 0.85 8.59
C GLY A 19 1.27 0.18 9.02
N HIS A 20 1.29 -1.14 9.02
CA HIS A 20 2.49 -1.91 9.33
C HIS A 20 3.23 -2.26 8.04
N PHE A 21 4.55 -2.33 8.11
CA PHE A 21 5.33 -2.94 7.02
C PHE A 21 5.16 -4.46 7.06
N LYS A 22 5.13 -5.10 5.90
CA LYS A 22 5.08 -6.55 5.77
C LYS A 22 6.50 -7.10 5.79
N ILE A 23 6.80 -8.00 6.72
CA ILE A 23 8.15 -8.54 6.90
C ILE A 23 8.13 -10.06 6.81
N GLN A 24 9.18 -10.58 6.18
CA GLN A 24 9.52 -11.99 6.16
C GLN A 24 10.98 -12.13 6.62
N LYS A 25 11.21 -12.67 7.84
CA LYS A 25 12.55 -12.71 8.46
C LYS A 25 13.53 -13.61 7.71
N THR A 26 13.04 -14.71 7.18
CA THR A 26 13.78 -15.67 6.35
C THR A 26 12.89 -16.13 5.21
N ALA A 27 13.45 -16.68 4.13
CA ALA A 27 12.67 -17.17 2.99
C ALA A 27 11.59 -18.21 3.38
N GLN A 28 11.77 -18.92 4.49
CA GLN A 28 10.85 -19.91 5.02
C GLN A 28 9.89 -19.35 6.08
N SER A 29 10.08 -18.11 6.53
CA SER A 29 9.20 -17.47 7.50
C SER A 29 7.87 -17.06 6.87
N LEU A 30 6.81 -17.05 7.67
CA LEU A 30 5.54 -16.43 7.28
C LEU A 30 5.70 -14.91 7.18
N TRP A 31 4.91 -14.31 6.30
CA TRP A 31 4.80 -12.85 6.22
C TRP A 31 3.97 -12.32 7.38
N MET A 32 4.55 -11.41 8.16
CA MET A 32 3.96 -10.87 9.38
C MET A 32 3.97 -9.34 9.36
N PRO A 33 3.11 -8.66 10.13
CA PRO A 33 3.22 -7.22 10.33
C PRO A 33 4.44 -6.89 11.21
N TYR A 34 5.20 -5.88 10.82
CA TYR A 34 6.23 -5.28 11.67
C TYR A 34 5.57 -4.50 12.80
N ARG A 35 5.79 -4.91 14.04
CA ARG A 35 5.04 -4.38 15.18
C ARG A 35 5.71 -3.14 15.79
N PRO A 36 4.96 -2.20 16.38
CA PRO A 36 5.52 -0.98 16.95
C PRO A 36 6.59 -1.19 18.04
N HIS A 37 6.50 -2.30 18.79
CA HIS A 37 7.51 -2.66 19.80
C HIS A 37 8.85 -3.14 19.21
N GLU A 38 8.92 -3.35 17.89
CA GLU A 38 10.16 -3.73 17.19
C GLU A 38 11.05 -2.51 16.86
N ASN A 39 10.78 -1.33 17.44
CA ASN A 39 11.50 -0.06 17.29
C ASN A 39 11.52 0.49 15.86
N MET A 40 10.38 1.02 15.40
CA MET A 40 10.29 1.68 14.10
C MET A 40 11.28 2.86 14.00
N PRO A 41 12.13 2.92 12.95
CA PRO A 41 13.03 4.05 12.74
C PRO A 41 12.27 5.38 12.64
N ILE A 42 12.91 6.45 13.13
CA ILE A 42 12.37 7.81 13.12
C ILE A 42 13.32 8.72 12.30
N PRO A 43 12.81 9.51 11.34
CA PRO A 43 11.42 9.58 10.89
C PRO A 43 10.95 8.27 10.27
N ARG A 44 9.63 8.04 10.29
CA ARG A 44 9.02 6.81 9.77
C ARG A 44 9.48 6.58 8.33
N PRO A 45 10.02 5.40 7.99
CA PRO A 45 10.48 5.11 6.63
C PRO A 45 9.37 5.37 5.59
N GLY A 46 9.72 6.03 4.49
CA GLY A 46 8.77 6.47 3.45
C GLY A 46 8.13 7.84 3.68
N SER A 47 8.33 8.48 4.83
CA SER A 47 7.87 9.86 5.07
C SER A 47 8.70 10.86 4.28
N CYS A 48 8.07 11.94 3.81
CA CYS A 48 8.77 13.06 3.18
C CYS A 48 9.57 13.83 4.24
N VAL A 49 10.84 14.08 3.94
CA VAL A 49 11.74 14.91 4.75
C VAL A 49 12.33 16.02 3.87
N THR A 50 12.82 17.10 4.47
CA THR A 50 13.39 18.24 3.72
C THR A 50 14.58 17.85 2.85
N ASP A 51 15.43 16.95 3.33
CA ASP A 51 16.65 16.52 2.65
C ASP A 51 16.85 15.01 2.88
N SER A 52 16.50 14.20 1.87
CA SER A 52 16.56 12.74 1.96
C SER A 52 17.99 12.19 1.98
N SER A 53 18.98 12.98 1.56
CA SER A 53 20.40 12.57 1.58
C SER A 53 20.95 12.44 3.01
N LYS A 54 20.29 13.08 3.98
CA LYS A 54 20.64 13.06 5.40
C LYS A 54 19.96 11.96 6.20
N LEU A 55 19.15 11.11 5.55
CA LEU A 55 18.54 9.96 6.21
C LEU A 55 19.63 8.98 6.67
N SER A 56 19.49 8.48 7.88
CA SER A 56 20.40 7.47 8.41
C SER A 56 20.28 6.15 7.66
N GLU A 57 21.37 5.40 7.58
CA GLU A 57 21.43 4.13 6.86
C GLU A 57 20.36 3.14 7.33
N ASN A 58 20.07 3.08 8.63
CA ASN A 58 19.02 2.20 9.16
C ASN A 58 17.63 2.49 8.56
N ILE A 59 17.27 3.74 8.25
CA ILE A 59 15.98 4.10 7.64
C ILE A 59 15.96 3.64 6.18
N VAL A 60 17.02 3.97 5.42
CA VAL A 60 17.13 3.64 3.99
C VAL A 60 17.17 2.12 3.79
N SER A 61 17.97 1.43 4.61
CA SER A 61 18.13 -0.01 4.60
C SER A 61 16.85 -0.74 5.03
N PHE A 62 16.08 -0.17 5.98
CA PHE A 62 14.77 -0.70 6.37
C PHE A 62 13.77 -0.66 5.22
N ILE A 63 13.58 0.50 4.57
CA ILE A 63 12.56 0.65 3.50
C ILE A 63 12.94 -0.13 2.23
N ALA A 64 14.24 -0.22 1.92
CA ALA A 64 14.72 -1.02 0.81
C ALA A 64 14.44 -2.52 0.99
N ARG A 65 14.55 -3.03 2.23
CA ARG A 65 14.24 -4.44 2.55
C ARG A 65 12.75 -4.72 2.71
N ASN A 66 11.98 -3.74 3.19
CA ASN A 66 10.57 -3.92 3.54
C ASN A 66 9.69 -2.88 2.82
N PRO A 67 9.61 -2.91 1.47
CA PRO A 67 8.87 -1.90 0.71
C PRO A 67 7.34 -2.12 0.72
N LEU A 68 6.87 -3.28 1.17
CA LEU A 68 5.46 -3.68 1.10
C LEU A 68 4.73 -3.39 2.42
N MET A 69 3.53 -2.82 2.34
CA MET A 69 2.64 -2.68 3.49
C MET A 69 1.93 -4.01 3.80
N HIS A 70 1.66 -4.25 5.09
CA HIS A 70 0.97 -5.45 5.54
C HIS A 70 -0.52 -5.39 5.20
N GLU A 71 -1.15 -4.24 5.46
CA GLU A 71 -2.55 -4.00 5.15
C GLU A 71 -2.76 -3.72 3.66
N ALA A 72 -3.82 -4.33 3.10
CA ALA A 72 -4.32 -3.96 1.77
C ALA A 72 -5.18 -2.70 1.86
N VAL A 73 -5.13 -1.85 0.83
CA VAL A 73 -6.04 -0.71 0.71
C VAL A 73 -7.44 -1.23 0.38
N PRO A 74 -8.45 -1.00 1.24
CA PRO A 74 -9.81 -1.42 0.94
C PRO A 74 -10.43 -0.54 -0.15
N ALA A 75 -11.20 -1.16 -1.04
CA ALA A 75 -12.05 -0.43 -1.96
C ALA A 75 -13.12 0.38 -1.20
N VAL A 76 -13.60 1.47 -1.80
CA VAL A 76 -14.63 2.37 -1.25
C VAL A 76 -15.90 1.61 -0.88
N ARG A 77 -16.19 0.52 -1.61
CA ARG A 77 -17.26 -0.42 -1.35
C ARG A 77 -16.65 -1.79 -1.05
N SER A 78 -17.33 -2.60 -0.24
CA SER A 78 -16.92 -3.99 0.02
C SER A 78 -17.01 -4.93 -1.19
N ARG A 79 -17.38 -4.41 -2.37
CA ARG A 79 -17.48 -5.12 -3.65
C ARG A 79 -17.16 -4.19 -4.82
N PRO A 80 -16.79 -4.72 -6.00
CA PRO A 80 -16.56 -3.91 -7.19
C PRO A 80 -17.79 -3.05 -7.56
N ILE A 81 -17.53 -1.92 -8.22
CA ILE A 81 -18.56 -1.05 -8.80
C ILE A 81 -19.22 -1.74 -10.00
N LEU A 82 -18.41 -2.39 -10.82
CA LEU A 82 -18.82 -3.13 -12.01
C LEU A 82 -18.02 -4.43 -12.09
N VAL A 83 -18.68 -5.51 -12.51
CA VAL A 83 -18.06 -6.82 -12.78
C VAL A 83 -18.54 -7.29 -14.15
N GLN A 84 -17.61 -7.80 -14.96
CA GLN A 84 -17.88 -8.39 -16.27
C GLN A 84 -17.30 -9.81 -16.32
N GLY A 85 -18.17 -10.76 -16.69
CA GLY A 85 -17.85 -12.18 -16.77
C GLY A 85 -16.81 -12.53 -17.85
N PRO A 86 -16.39 -13.80 -17.93
CA PRO A 86 -15.36 -14.25 -18.87
C PRO A 86 -15.81 -14.21 -20.34
N GLU A 87 -17.11 -14.22 -20.62
CA GLU A 87 -17.65 -14.25 -21.99
C GLU A 87 -17.51 -12.92 -22.76
N ARG A 88 -17.18 -11.83 -22.05
CA ARG A 88 -17.05 -10.51 -22.66
C ARG A 88 -15.59 -10.07 -22.70
N ALA A 89 -15.28 -9.16 -23.62
CA ALA A 89 -13.94 -8.56 -23.74
C ALA A 89 -13.48 -7.93 -22.42
N PRO A 90 -12.17 -8.00 -22.08
CA PRO A 90 -11.65 -7.38 -20.86
C PRO A 90 -11.78 -5.85 -20.88
N PHE A 91 -11.92 -5.25 -19.70
CA PHE A 91 -11.80 -3.80 -19.55
C PHE A 91 -10.35 -3.36 -19.73
N THR A 92 -10.11 -2.32 -20.52
CA THR A 92 -8.75 -1.81 -20.83
C THR A 92 -8.57 -0.33 -20.50
N GLN A 93 -9.66 0.44 -20.47
CA GLN A 93 -9.65 1.89 -20.25
C GLN A 93 -10.80 2.29 -19.32
N ILE A 94 -10.62 3.42 -18.62
CA ILE A 94 -11.63 3.99 -17.73
C ILE A 94 -11.61 5.52 -17.86
N ALA A 95 -12.78 6.13 -17.84
CA ALA A 95 -12.97 7.56 -17.71
C ALA A 95 -14.09 7.83 -16.70
N VAL A 96 -13.98 8.93 -15.96
CA VAL A 96 -14.99 9.34 -14.97
C VAL A 96 -15.40 10.77 -15.28
N SER A 97 -16.70 10.99 -15.47
CA SER A 97 -17.27 12.34 -15.53
C SER A 97 -17.61 12.78 -14.10
N PRO A 98 -16.93 13.80 -13.54
CA PRO A 98 -17.24 14.28 -12.20
C PRO A 98 -18.58 15.01 -12.18
N LYS A 99 -19.32 14.87 -11.08
CA LYS A 99 -20.45 15.76 -10.80
C LYS A 99 -19.89 17.10 -10.34
N THR A 100 -20.07 18.13 -11.15
CA THR A 100 -20.00 19.54 -10.75
C THR A 100 -21.08 19.87 -9.73
#